data_AF-E9H9H1-F1
#
_entry.id   AF-E9H9H1-F1
#
_cell.length_a   1.000
_cell.length_b   1.000
_cell.length_c   1.000
_cell.angle_alpha   90.00
_cell.angle_beta   90.00
_cell.angle_gamma   90.00
#
_symmetry.space_group_name_H-M   'P 1'
#
loop_
_entity.id
_entity.type
_entity.pdbx_description
1 polymer ?
#
loop_
_entity_poly.entity_id
_entity_poly.type
_entity_poly.pdbx_seq_one_letter_code
_entity_poly.pdbx_strand_id
1 'polypeptide(L)'
;MDITLGEISYVANNMSVFEKLGPFVSLCQACGMIPYSIKINSITNQFEKFTFSFKHFNTWWFFFMLVLQLSLFSAAPLFYQEVFQALLSDRTMPLIFTILTGTVSFSYLAQFLTCRWITLRYKQLRNAVEAVQEVERLFGEIFIAQHQSSSLVTRTAIGFTLAVTTSTVALCVMFPIFQSFLPTNLDMFTATAFFSILTSINIMFECQYLLIHLSYYIIAHYIKLLSLHFDAVEDDQLPATLNNRAEKKLEGNALIFAHLCRASSQLNDIFSGPVLFLLTTKFLSIVTCAYAWIFNLIHANEVLDDFSLVFPFLFFTDWIRLLILLSTADMPAHQVRLLRERLTSATHSKFAQLTDSMVITLLQINEDRVRLSAAGLFQVGVHLIPSLIGAVVTYMVILLQN
;
A
#
# COMPACT_ATOMS: atom_id res chain seq x y z
N MET A 1 -25.80 12.16 37.44
CA MET A 1 -25.85 12.45 36.00
C MET A 1 -25.40 11.16 35.34
N ASP A 2 -26.33 10.23 35.24
CA ASP A 2 -26.06 8.83 34.88
C ASP A 2 -25.97 8.71 33.36
N ILE A 3 -24.74 8.69 32.85
CA ILE A 3 -24.49 8.32 31.46
C ILE A 3 -24.70 6.80 31.39
N THR A 4 -25.81 6.41 30.77
CA THR A 4 -26.14 5.00 30.58
C THR A 4 -25.10 4.32 29.68
N LEU A 5 -24.69 3.08 30.01
CA LEU A 5 -23.74 2.29 29.22
C LEU A 5 -24.14 2.11 27.73
N GLY A 6 -25.41 2.35 27.39
CA GLY A 6 -25.91 2.37 26.01
C GLY A 6 -25.38 3.55 25.18
N GLU A 7 -25.22 4.74 25.76
CA GLU A 7 -24.69 5.92 25.05
C GLU A 7 -23.17 5.83 24.85
N ILE A 8 -22.44 5.21 25.78
CA ILE A 8 -21.00 4.98 25.64
C ILE A 8 -20.72 3.95 24.51
N SER A 9 -21.60 2.95 24.35
CA SER A 9 -21.54 2.00 23.23
C SER A 9 -21.91 2.64 21.88
N TYR A 10 -22.84 3.61 21.88
CA TYR A 10 -23.25 4.32 20.67
C TYR A 10 -22.19 5.33 20.19
N VAL A 11 -21.50 6.01 21.12
CA VAL A 11 -20.40 6.93 20.80
C VAL A 11 -19.15 6.19 20.33
N ALA A 12 -18.92 4.95 20.80
CA ALA A 12 -17.78 4.14 20.36
C ALA A 12 -17.90 3.62 18.91
N ASN A 13 -19.09 3.63 18.29
CA ASN A 13 -19.29 3.06 16.96
C ASN A 13 -19.21 4.06 15.80
N ASN A 14 -19.22 5.37 16.05
CA ASN A 14 -19.10 6.41 15.02
C ASN A 14 -17.66 6.91 14.86
N MET A 15 -16.67 6.02 14.96
CA MET A 15 -15.29 6.39 14.70
C MET A 15 -15.09 6.65 13.20
N SER A 16 -14.48 7.79 12.88
CA SER A 16 -14.10 8.14 11.50
C SER A 16 -13.16 7.08 10.92
N VAL A 17 -13.13 6.96 9.59
CA VAL A 17 -12.23 6.01 8.90
C VAL A 17 -10.77 6.21 9.32
N PHE A 18 -10.38 7.45 9.63
CA PHE A 18 -9.03 7.81 10.03
C PHE A 18 -8.70 7.44 11.48
N GLU A 19 -9.65 7.44 12.40
CA GLU A 19 -9.43 6.96 13.77
C GLU A 19 -9.19 5.45 13.80
N LYS A 20 -9.89 4.70 12.94
CA LYS A 20 -9.69 3.25 12.78
C LYS A 20 -8.29 2.90 12.26
N LEU A 21 -7.60 3.84 11.63
CA LEU A 21 -6.20 3.69 11.18
C LEU A 21 -5.18 3.97 12.29
N GLY A 22 -5.60 4.38 13.49
CA GLY A 22 -4.71 4.70 14.62
C GLY A 22 -3.63 3.63 14.91
N PRO A 23 -3.98 2.34 15.02
CA PRO A 23 -3.00 1.27 15.22
C PRO A 23 -1.98 1.15 14.09
N PHE A 24 -2.41 1.34 12.84
CA PHE A 24 -1.54 1.30 11.68
C PHE A 24 -0.57 2.49 11.66
N VAL A 25 -1.07 3.70 11.96
CA VAL A 25 -0.23 4.91 12.08
C VAL A 25 0.80 4.73 13.20
N SER A 26 0.42 4.14 14.33
CA SER A 26 1.34 3.81 15.42
C SER A 26 2.44 2.84 14.98
N LEU A 27 2.11 1.81 14.20
CA LEU A 27 3.11 0.90 13.62
C LEU A 27 4.08 1.64 12.69
N CYS A 28 3.55 2.47 11.79
CA CYS A 28 4.37 3.29 10.89
C CYS A 28 5.28 4.27 11.66
N GLN A 29 4.83 4.81 12.79
CA GLN A 29 5.67 5.64 13.66
C GLN A 29 6.75 4.79 14.35
N ALA A 30 6.38 3.61 14.87
CA ALA A 30 7.29 2.71 15.59
C ALA A 30 8.45 2.24 14.70
N CYS A 31 8.18 1.90 13.44
CA CYS A 31 9.23 1.55 12.47
C CYS A 31 9.94 2.76 11.84
N GLY A 32 9.59 3.98 12.27
CA GLY A 32 10.20 5.22 11.79
C GLY A 32 9.84 5.55 10.34
N MET A 33 8.74 5.03 9.80
CA MET A 33 8.25 5.34 8.45
C MET A 33 7.73 6.77 8.36
N ILE A 34 6.96 7.23 9.35
CA ILE A 34 6.32 8.57 9.36
C ILE A 34 6.63 9.37 10.65
N PRO A 35 6.90 10.68 10.55
CA PRO A 35 7.18 11.56 11.69
C PRO A 35 5.94 12.27 12.26
N TYR A 36 4.75 11.98 11.74
CA TYR A 36 3.54 12.77 11.98
C TYR A 36 2.79 12.27 13.20
N SER A 37 2.37 13.19 14.08
CA SER A 37 1.43 12.89 15.15
C SER A 37 -0.01 13.12 14.70
N ILE A 38 -0.92 12.26 15.14
CA ILE A 38 -2.36 12.48 14.97
C ILE A 38 -2.81 13.50 16.01
N LYS A 39 -3.39 14.62 15.56
CA LYS A 39 -4.09 15.56 16.43
C LYS A 39 -5.58 15.22 16.44
N ILE A 40 -6.09 14.96 17.63
CA ILE A 40 -7.52 14.71 17.88
C ILE A 40 -8.13 16.02 18.39
N ASN A 41 -9.31 16.37 17.89
CA ASN A 41 -10.06 17.51 18.40
C ASN A 41 -10.59 17.17 19.81
N SER A 42 -10.21 17.97 20.81
CA SER A 42 -10.59 17.73 22.21
C SER A 42 -12.09 17.85 22.49
N ILE A 43 -12.85 18.48 21.60
CA ILE A 43 -14.29 18.69 21.75
C ILE A 43 -15.06 17.54 21.09
N THR A 44 -14.67 17.13 19.87
CA THR A 44 -15.41 16.12 19.10
C THR A 44 -14.81 14.72 19.22
N ASN A 45 -13.64 14.56 19.83
CA ASN A 45 -12.82 13.34 19.80
C ASN A 45 -12.52 12.80 18.39
N GLN A 46 -12.75 13.60 17.35
CA GLN A 46 -12.51 13.21 15.96
C GLN A 46 -11.11 13.57 15.50
N PHE A 47 -10.60 12.83 14.52
CA PHE A 47 -9.36 13.15 13.81
C PHE A 47 -9.43 14.57 13.21
N GLU A 48 -8.52 15.47 13.62
CA GLU A 48 -8.45 16.83 13.07
C GLU A 48 -7.44 16.88 11.90
N LYS A 49 -6.18 16.57 12.20
CA LYS A 49 -5.09 16.67 11.22
C LYS A 49 -3.84 15.95 11.69
N PHE A 50 -2.95 15.68 10.74
CA PHE A 50 -1.57 15.32 11.03
C PHE A 50 -0.74 16.57 11.37
N THR A 51 0.03 16.53 12.46
CA THR A 51 0.95 17.60 12.84
C THR A 51 2.40 17.12 12.83
N PHE A 52 3.28 17.98 12.33
CA PHE A 52 4.72 17.83 12.40
C PHE A 52 5.29 18.93 13.30
N SER A 53 6.03 18.56 14.34
CA SER A 53 6.68 19.52 15.24
C SER A 53 7.81 18.84 15.99
N PHE A 54 8.97 19.51 16.08
CA PHE A 54 10.10 19.08 16.91
C PHE A 54 9.78 19.04 18.42
N LYS A 55 8.60 19.53 18.83
CA LYS A 55 8.10 19.36 20.20
C LYS A 55 7.55 17.97 20.46
N HIS A 56 7.20 17.21 19.42
CA HIS A 56 6.61 15.87 19.55
C HIS A 56 7.70 14.80 19.65
N PHE A 57 7.52 13.86 20.58
CA PHE A 57 8.39 12.68 20.74
C PHE A 57 8.52 11.87 19.44
N ASN A 58 7.41 11.69 18.71
CA ASN A 58 7.38 10.93 17.45
C ASN A 58 8.32 11.49 16.38
N THR A 59 8.54 12.81 16.36
CA THR A 59 9.47 13.44 15.42
C THR A 59 10.92 13.12 15.77
N TRP A 60 11.30 13.15 17.06
CA TRP A 60 12.62 12.73 17.51
C TRP A 60 12.86 11.24 17.31
N TRP A 61 11.84 10.42 17.61
CA TRP A 61 11.87 8.98 17.35
C TRP A 61 12.12 8.66 15.87
N PHE A 62 11.45 9.39 14.97
CA PHE A 62 11.68 9.27 13.53
C PHE A 62 13.13 9.58 13.15
N PHE A 63 13.72 10.68 13.65
CA PHE A 63 15.12 11.02 13.36
C PHE A 63 16.09 9.98 13.92
N PHE A 64 15.83 9.49 15.13
CA PHE A 64 16.61 8.41 15.73
C PHE A 64 16.58 7.14 14.87
N MET A 65 15.38 6.67 14.51
CA MET A 65 15.21 5.51 13.64
C MET A 65 15.84 5.74 12.26
N LEU A 66 15.74 6.93 11.69
CA LEU A 66 16.36 7.28 10.41
C LEU A 66 17.89 7.14 10.49
N VAL A 67 18.52 7.68 11.54
CA VAL A 67 19.98 7.57 11.74
C VAL A 67 20.39 6.11 11.92
N LEU A 68 19.65 5.32 12.72
CA LEU A 68 19.93 3.90 12.90
C LEU A 68 19.83 3.12 11.59
N GLN A 69 18.77 3.34 10.82
CA GLN A 69 18.57 2.66 9.53
C GLN A 69 19.62 3.08 8.50
N LEU A 70 19.97 4.36 8.41
CA LEU A 70 21.05 4.84 7.54
C LEU A 70 22.41 4.28 7.94
N SER A 71 22.67 4.15 9.24
CA SER A 71 23.89 3.51 9.77
C SER A 71 23.96 2.05 9.34
N LEU A 72 22.84 1.32 9.43
CA LEU A 72 22.74 -0.06 8.95
C LEU A 72 23.00 -0.15 7.43
N PHE A 73 22.37 0.70 6.63
CA PHE A 73 22.60 0.75 5.18
C PHE A 73 24.04 1.12 4.82
N SER A 74 24.70 1.95 5.63
CA SER A 74 26.10 2.33 5.41
C SER A 74 27.06 1.21 5.82
N ALA A 75 26.70 0.41 6.83
CA ALA A 75 27.47 -0.75 7.26
C ALA A 75 27.22 -2.00 6.40
N ALA A 76 26.03 -2.13 5.80
CA ALA A 76 25.64 -3.27 4.97
C ALA A 76 26.65 -3.61 3.86
N PRO A 77 27.20 -2.65 3.09
CA PRO A 77 28.25 -2.92 2.11
C PRO A 77 29.47 -3.63 2.68
N LEU A 78 29.85 -3.39 3.94
CA LEU A 78 30.99 -4.07 4.56
C LEU A 78 30.71 -5.56 4.74
N PHE A 79 29.49 -5.92 5.15
CA PHE A 79 29.06 -7.32 5.26
C PHE A 79 28.90 -7.96 3.88
N TYR A 80 28.34 -7.24 2.91
CA TYR A 80 28.18 -7.75 1.56
C TYR A 80 29.50 -7.84 0.80
N GLN A 81 30.54 -7.08 1.17
CA GLN A 81 31.82 -7.10 0.46
C GLN A 81 32.46 -8.48 0.51
N GLU A 82 32.42 -9.16 1.66
CA GLU A 82 32.96 -10.53 1.80
C GLU A 82 32.14 -11.53 0.98
N VAL A 83 30.80 -11.41 0.98
CA VAL A 83 29.90 -12.20 0.12
C VAL A 83 30.22 -11.98 -1.36
N PHE A 84 30.34 -10.73 -1.78
CA PHE A 84 30.65 -10.36 -3.16
C PHE A 84 32.02 -10.86 -3.58
N GLN A 85 33.02 -10.77 -2.71
CA GLN A 85 34.36 -11.30 -2.97
C GLN A 85 34.33 -12.82 -3.08
N ALA A 86 33.63 -13.53 -2.19
CA ALA A 86 33.45 -14.97 -2.28
C ALA A 86 32.81 -15.37 -3.61
N LEU A 87 31.70 -14.73 -3.98
CA LEU A 87 30.99 -14.98 -5.24
C LEU A 87 31.83 -14.65 -6.49
N LEU A 88 32.65 -13.59 -6.46
CA LEU A 88 33.54 -13.22 -7.56
C LEU A 88 34.76 -14.13 -7.67
N SER A 89 35.22 -14.69 -6.55
CA SER A 89 36.39 -15.56 -6.49
C SER A 89 36.09 -16.98 -6.97
N ASP A 90 34.84 -17.43 -6.84
CA ASP A 90 34.39 -18.73 -7.30
C ASP A 90 34.22 -18.74 -8.83
N ARG A 91 35.15 -19.41 -9.53
CA ARG A 91 35.12 -19.54 -10.99
C ARG A 91 33.95 -20.37 -11.51
N THR A 92 33.26 -21.11 -10.64
CA THR A 92 32.07 -21.89 -11.00
C THR A 92 30.80 -21.08 -10.93
N MET A 93 30.84 -19.88 -10.33
CA MET A 93 29.69 -18.98 -10.24
C MET A 93 29.46 -18.20 -11.53
N PRO A 94 28.25 -18.24 -12.11
CA PRO A 94 27.90 -17.39 -13.23
C PRO A 94 27.99 -15.91 -12.81
N LEU A 95 28.62 -15.07 -13.64
CA LEU A 95 28.67 -13.61 -13.46
C LEU A 95 27.27 -13.00 -13.26
N ILE A 96 26.26 -13.64 -13.86
CA ILE A 96 24.84 -13.33 -13.71
C ILE A 96 24.45 -13.28 -12.23
N PHE A 97 24.94 -14.20 -11.38
CA PHE A 97 24.63 -14.22 -9.95
C PHE A 97 25.14 -12.99 -9.21
N THR A 98 26.34 -12.50 -9.55
CA THR A 98 26.89 -11.26 -8.97
C THR A 98 26.06 -10.03 -9.36
N ILE A 99 25.66 -9.92 -10.63
CA ILE A 99 24.82 -8.82 -11.13
C ILE A 99 23.45 -8.84 -10.45
N LEU A 100 22.89 -10.04 -10.27
CA LEU A 100 21.59 -10.26 -9.64
C LEU A 100 21.62 -9.90 -8.15
N THR A 101 22.63 -10.34 -7.39
CA THR A 101 22.81 -9.97 -5.98
C THR A 101 22.94 -8.45 -5.82
N GLY A 102 23.72 -7.79 -6.69
CA GLY A 102 23.82 -6.32 -6.72
C GLY A 102 22.47 -5.64 -6.99
N THR A 103 21.67 -6.19 -7.89
CA THR A 103 20.33 -5.70 -8.21
C THR A 103 19.37 -5.83 -7.02
N VAL A 104 19.46 -6.93 -6.27
CA VAL A 104 18.66 -7.13 -5.03
C VAL A 104 19.08 -6.13 -3.95
N SER A 105 20.37 -5.90 -3.73
CA SER A 105 20.85 -4.87 -2.79
C SER A 105 20.36 -3.48 -3.19
N PHE A 106 20.41 -3.14 -4.48
CA PHE A 106 19.88 -1.86 -4.99
C PHE A 106 18.36 -1.75 -4.81
N SER A 107 17.63 -2.86 -4.95
CA SER A 107 16.18 -2.94 -4.69
C SER A 107 15.84 -2.59 -3.23
N TYR A 108 16.62 -3.07 -2.26
CA TYR A 108 16.43 -2.71 -0.85
C TYR A 108 16.66 -1.22 -0.58
N LEU A 109 17.71 -0.64 -1.17
CA LEU A 109 17.96 0.80 -1.08
C LEU A 109 16.83 1.61 -1.75
N ALA A 110 16.37 1.18 -2.92
CA ALA A 110 15.25 1.82 -3.61
C ALA A 110 13.98 1.78 -2.76
N GLN A 111 13.64 0.63 -2.17
CA GLN A 111 12.50 0.51 -1.24
C GLN A 111 12.62 1.48 -0.07
N PHE A 112 13.80 1.55 0.57
CA PHE A 112 14.07 2.53 1.62
C PHE A 112 13.83 3.97 1.18
N LEU A 113 14.39 4.37 0.03
CA LEU A 113 14.20 5.70 -0.52
C LEU A 113 12.72 5.99 -0.85
N THR A 114 11.97 4.99 -1.33
CA THR A 114 10.54 5.16 -1.61
C THR A 114 9.69 5.33 -0.34
N CYS A 115 10.03 4.65 0.77
CA CYS A 115 9.40 4.92 2.07
C CYS A 115 9.63 6.37 2.51
N ARG A 116 10.84 6.90 2.27
CA ARG A 116 11.18 8.31 2.58
C ARG A 116 10.48 9.29 1.65
N TRP A 117 10.35 8.94 0.38
CA TRP A 117 9.62 9.75 -0.61
C TRP A 117 8.18 10.03 -0.17
N ILE A 118 7.46 9.02 0.30
CA ILE A 118 6.07 9.15 0.79
C ILE A 118 6.00 10.19 1.91
N THR A 119 6.97 10.16 2.83
CA THR A 119 7.05 11.13 3.94
C THR A 119 7.27 12.55 3.43
N LEU A 120 8.13 12.75 2.43
CA LEU A 120 8.41 14.07 1.87
C LEU A 120 7.19 14.68 1.16
N ARG A 121 6.30 13.85 0.63
CA ARG A 121 5.06 14.25 -0.07
C ARG A 121 3.86 14.42 0.87
N TYR A 122 4.10 14.86 2.11
CA TYR A 122 3.06 15.01 3.13
C TYR A 122 1.95 15.99 2.73
N LYS A 123 2.27 17.04 1.95
CA LYS A 123 1.28 18.03 1.52
C LYS A 123 0.23 17.37 0.64
N GLN A 124 0.66 16.51 -0.28
CA GLN A 124 -0.25 15.73 -1.12
C GLN A 124 -1.07 14.75 -0.28
N LEU A 125 -0.46 14.06 0.68
CA LEU A 125 -1.17 13.14 1.56
C LEU A 125 -2.25 13.87 2.36
N ARG A 126 -1.91 15.05 2.91
CA ARG A 126 -2.86 15.91 3.60
C ARG A 126 -4.01 16.35 2.69
N ASN A 127 -3.71 16.79 1.46
CA ASN A 127 -4.74 17.18 0.50
C ASN A 127 -5.67 16.00 0.14
N ALA A 128 -5.13 14.77 0.05
CA ALA A 128 -5.91 13.58 -0.19
C ALA A 128 -6.85 13.28 1.00
N VAL A 129 -6.34 13.38 2.22
CA VAL A 129 -7.13 13.23 3.46
C VAL A 129 -8.24 14.28 3.55
N GLU A 130 -7.92 15.56 3.30
CA GLU A 130 -8.89 16.66 3.31
C GLU A 130 -9.98 16.44 2.24
N ALA A 131 -9.62 15.92 1.06
CA ALA A 131 -10.60 15.58 0.03
C ALA A 131 -11.52 14.42 0.45
N VAL A 132 -11.00 13.41 1.15
CA VAL A 132 -11.80 12.30 1.69
C VAL A 132 -12.69 12.77 2.85
N GLN A 133 -12.21 13.65 3.73
CA GLN A 133 -13.02 14.24 4.80
C GLN A 133 -14.20 15.05 4.22
N GLU A 134 -13.98 15.74 3.11
CA GLU A 134 -15.06 16.45 2.42
C GLU A 134 -16.10 15.47 1.84
N VAL A 135 -15.66 14.31 1.34
CA VAL A 135 -16.56 13.22 0.93
C VAL A 135 -17.38 12.71 2.12
N GLU A 136 -16.75 12.49 3.28
CA GLU A 136 -17.48 12.08 4.49
C GLU A 136 -18.52 13.12 4.90
N ARG A 137 -18.17 14.40 4.84
CA ARG A 137 -19.07 15.52 5.14
C ARG A 137 -20.27 15.56 4.20
N LEU A 138 -20.05 15.31 2.90
CA LEU A 138 -21.10 15.31 1.88
C LEU A 138 -22.05 14.10 1.98
N PHE A 139 -21.54 12.92 2.37
CA PHE A 139 -22.40 11.77 2.65
C PHE A 139 -23.24 11.94 3.93
N GLY A 140 -22.69 12.61 4.93
CA GLY A 140 -23.30 12.79 6.24
C GLY A 140 -23.11 11.60 7.18
N GLU A 141 -22.99 11.88 8.48
CA GLU A 141 -22.63 10.89 9.51
C GLU A 141 -23.65 9.75 9.61
N ILE A 142 -24.94 10.04 9.45
CA ILE A 142 -26.03 9.05 9.55
C ILE A 142 -25.92 8.01 8.43
N PHE A 143 -25.67 8.45 7.20
CA PHE A 143 -25.57 7.55 6.04
C PHE A 143 -24.34 6.65 6.14
N ILE A 144 -23.22 7.22 6.60
CA ILE A 144 -21.97 6.48 6.82
C ILE A 144 -22.14 5.46 7.93
N ALA A 145 -22.75 5.82 9.06
CA ALA A 145 -22.99 4.90 10.18
C ALA A 145 -23.87 3.71 9.75
N GLN A 146 -24.90 3.97 8.95
CA GLN A 146 -25.81 2.93 8.47
C GLN A 146 -25.15 1.95 7.49
N HIS A 147 -24.14 2.40 6.74
CA HIS A 147 -23.44 1.58 5.73
C HIS A 147 -21.99 1.28 6.13
N GLN A 148 -21.61 1.54 7.39
CA GLN A 148 -20.24 1.38 7.84
C GLN A 148 -19.91 -0.11 7.91
N SER A 149 -19.17 -0.58 6.91
CA SER A 149 -18.70 -1.96 6.94
C SER A 149 -17.57 -2.09 7.97
N SER A 150 -17.70 -3.03 8.90
CA SER A 150 -16.62 -3.47 9.82
C SER A 150 -15.34 -3.93 9.11
N SER A 151 -15.41 -4.10 7.78
CA SER A 151 -14.38 -4.69 6.95
C SER A 151 -13.05 -3.90 6.92
N LEU A 152 -13.04 -2.59 7.14
CA LEU A 152 -11.80 -1.80 7.19
C LEU A 152 -10.92 -2.19 8.39
N VAL A 153 -11.52 -2.33 9.58
CA VAL A 153 -10.79 -2.70 10.80
C VAL A 153 -10.22 -4.11 10.66
N THR A 154 -11.03 -5.05 10.16
CA THR A 154 -10.59 -6.42 9.92
C THR A 154 -9.44 -6.48 8.91
N ARG A 155 -9.53 -5.75 7.79
CA ARG A 155 -8.45 -5.67 6.78
C ARG A 155 -7.19 -5.06 7.34
N THR A 156 -7.31 -4.01 8.16
CA THR A 156 -6.15 -3.37 8.81
C THR A 156 -5.48 -4.31 9.80
N ALA A 157 -6.27 -5.05 10.61
CA ALA A 157 -5.75 -6.03 11.55
C ALA A 157 -5.08 -7.23 10.85
N ILE A 158 -5.68 -7.73 9.76
CA ILE A 158 -5.09 -8.79 8.94
C ILE A 158 -3.78 -8.29 8.31
N GLY A 159 -3.79 -7.10 7.69
CA GLY A 159 -2.61 -6.51 7.08
C GLY A 159 -1.47 -6.29 8.08
N PHE A 160 -1.79 -5.79 9.28
CA PHE A 160 -0.85 -5.65 10.38
C PHE A 160 -0.22 -6.99 10.77
N THR A 161 -1.06 -8.01 10.98
CA THR A 161 -0.60 -9.35 11.37
C THR A 161 0.30 -9.94 10.29
N LEU A 162 -0.08 -9.82 9.01
CA LEU A 162 0.72 -10.27 7.87
C LEU A 162 2.06 -9.53 7.78
N ALA A 163 2.08 -8.21 7.94
CA ALA A 163 3.31 -7.43 7.90
C ALA A 163 4.33 -7.90 8.95
N VAL A 164 3.87 -8.13 10.19
CA VAL A 164 4.72 -8.58 11.29
C VAL A 164 5.15 -10.04 11.11
N THR A 165 4.25 -10.93 10.69
CA THR A 165 4.58 -12.35 10.50
C THR A 165 5.54 -12.54 9.32
N THR A 166 5.29 -11.90 8.18
CA THR A 166 6.19 -11.96 7.01
C THR A 166 7.58 -11.41 7.35
N SER A 167 7.67 -10.32 8.11
CA SER A 167 8.96 -9.76 8.55
C SER A 167 9.71 -10.69 9.50
N THR A 168 9.00 -11.31 10.44
CA THR A 168 9.58 -12.30 11.38
C THR A 168 10.07 -13.55 10.64
N VAL A 169 9.24 -14.11 9.74
CA VAL A 169 9.62 -15.28 8.95
C VAL A 169 10.80 -14.97 8.04
N ALA A 170 10.85 -13.78 7.43
CA ALA A 170 11.99 -13.35 6.62
C ALA A 170 13.30 -13.40 7.42
N LEU A 171 13.30 -12.95 8.67
CA LEU A 171 14.49 -13.01 9.52
C LEU A 171 14.87 -14.44 9.88
N CYS A 172 13.90 -15.30 10.20
CA CYS A 172 14.17 -16.72 10.47
C CYS A 172 14.80 -17.41 9.26
N VAL A 173 14.31 -17.10 8.05
CA VAL A 173 14.82 -17.67 6.80
C VAL A 173 16.21 -17.11 6.44
N MET A 174 16.47 -15.85 6.76
CA MET A 174 17.78 -15.20 6.53
C MET A 174 18.81 -15.50 7.64
N PHE A 175 18.41 -16.14 8.75
CA PHE A 175 19.28 -16.40 9.89
C PHE A 175 20.57 -17.19 9.55
N PRO A 176 20.54 -18.25 8.71
CA PRO A 176 21.75 -18.98 8.33
C PRO A 176 22.78 -18.08 7.65
N ILE A 177 22.34 -17.22 6.72
CA ILE A 177 23.20 -16.21 6.08
C ILE A 177 23.83 -15.32 7.14
N PHE A 178 23.03 -14.78 8.06
CA PHE A 178 23.57 -13.92 9.11
C PHE A 178 24.57 -14.65 10.01
N GLN A 179 24.36 -15.93 10.31
CA GLN A 179 25.30 -16.72 11.11
C GLN A 179 26.65 -16.90 10.41
N SER A 180 26.65 -17.11 9.08
CA SER A 180 27.87 -17.27 8.30
C SER A 180 28.70 -15.98 8.17
N PHE A 181 28.06 -14.81 8.25
CA PHE A 181 28.71 -13.50 8.02
C PHE A 181 28.86 -12.62 9.28
N LEU A 182 28.23 -12.97 10.40
CA LEU A 182 28.40 -12.22 11.64
C LEU A 182 29.72 -12.61 12.33
N PRO A 183 30.50 -11.64 12.82
CA PRO A 183 31.69 -11.91 13.63
C PRO A 183 31.36 -12.84 14.81
N THR A 184 32.18 -13.88 15.02
CA THR A 184 32.00 -14.85 16.11
C THR A 184 32.06 -14.23 17.51
N ASN A 185 32.61 -13.02 17.64
CA ASN A 185 32.78 -12.29 18.90
C ASN A 185 31.71 -11.21 19.13
N LEU A 186 30.62 -11.21 18.36
CA LEU A 186 29.58 -10.19 18.51
C LEU A 186 28.79 -10.43 19.81
N ASP A 187 28.79 -9.43 20.70
CA ASP A 187 28.03 -9.50 21.95
C ASP A 187 26.53 -9.70 21.67
N MET A 188 25.86 -10.49 22.52
CA MET A 188 24.45 -10.85 22.40
C MET A 188 23.55 -9.61 22.31
N PHE A 189 23.91 -8.55 23.06
CA PHE A 189 23.21 -7.27 23.01
C PHE A 189 23.31 -6.61 21.62
N THR A 190 24.51 -6.58 21.04
CA THR A 190 24.75 -5.97 19.73
C THR A 190 24.05 -6.75 18.63
N ALA A 191 24.07 -8.09 18.69
CA ALA A 191 23.35 -8.94 17.75
C ALA A 191 21.84 -8.70 17.83
N THR A 192 21.28 -8.65 19.04
CA THR A 192 19.85 -8.37 19.27
C THR A 192 19.45 -7.01 18.73
N ALA A 193 20.27 -5.98 18.94
CA ALA A 193 20.04 -4.64 18.41
C ALA A 193 20.06 -4.62 16.87
N PHE A 194 21.05 -5.27 16.25
CA PHE A 194 21.15 -5.40 14.80
C PHE A 194 19.90 -6.06 14.19
N PHE A 195 19.52 -7.22 14.72
CA PHE A 195 18.31 -7.93 14.25
C PHE A 195 17.05 -7.10 14.47
N SER A 196 16.91 -6.41 15.61
CA SER A 196 15.74 -5.56 15.89
C SER A 196 15.61 -4.42 14.88
N ILE A 197 16.71 -3.76 14.52
CA ILE A 197 16.72 -2.69 13.51
C ILE A 197 16.36 -3.27 12.13
N LEU A 198 16.90 -4.44 11.78
CA LEU A 198 16.58 -5.11 10.53
C LEU A 198 15.10 -5.53 10.45
N THR A 199 14.52 -6.05 11.53
CA THR A 199 13.07 -6.31 11.64
C THR A 199 12.28 -5.04 11.39
N SER A 200 12.69 -3.94 12.02
CA SER A 200 12.02 -2.64 11.88
C SER A 200 12.00 -2.15 10.44
N ILE A 201 13.11 -2.32 9.70
CA ILE A 201 13.20 -1.98 8.27
C ILE A 201 12.27 -2.86 7.43
N ASN A 202 12.24 -4.17 7.67
CA ASN A 202 11.34 -5.07 6.95
C ASN A 202 9.86 -4.72 7.22
N ILE A 203 9.50 -4.45 8.48
CA ILE A 203 8.15 -4.00 8.84
C ILE A 203 7.83 -2.68 8.14
N MET A 204 8.77 -1.74 8.04
CA MET A 204 8.58 -0.49 7.32
C MET A 204 8.27 -0.73 5.83
N PHE A 205 8.94 -1.68 5.17
CA PHE A 205 8.64 -2.04 3.79
C PHE A 205 7.24 -2.63 3.65
N GLU A 206 6.85 -3.56 4.53
CA GLU A 206 5.48 -4.11 4.51
C GLU A 206 4.42 -3.03 4.78
N CYS A 207 4.70 -2.08 5.67
CA CYS A 207 3.82 -0.94 5.94
C CYS A 207 3.63 -0.06 4.71
N GLN A 208 4.62 0.04 3.81
CA GLN A 208 4.47 0.77 2.55
C GLN A 208 3.40 0.13 1.65
N TYR A 209 3.44 -1.19 1.47
CA TYR A 209 2.44 -1.92 0.71
C TYR A 209 1.06 -1.80 1.34
N LEU A 210 0.99 -1.92 2.67
CA LEU A 210 -0.26 -1.78 3.41
C LEU A 210 -0.81 -0.34 3.32
N LEU A 211 0.04 0.68 3.33
CA LEU A 211 -0.38 2.07 3.15
C LEU A 211 -1.01 2.27 1.76
N ILE A 212 -0.37 1.77 0.70
CA ILE A 212 -0.91 1.84 -0.66
C ILE A 212 -2.26 1.11 -0.71
N HIS A 213 -2.31 -0.11 -0.15
CA HIS A 213 -3.53 -0.91 -0.06
C HIS A 213 -4.68 -0.16 0.61
N LEU A 214 -4.47 0.33 1.83
CA LEU A 214 -5.50 1.02 2.60
C LEU A 214 -5.95 2.31 1.91
N SER A 215 -5.04 3.07 1.32
CA SER A 215 -5.37 4.34 0.66
C SER A 215 -6.29 4.14 -0.55
N TYR A 216 -5.96 3.18 -1.43
CA TYR A 216 -6.79 2.85 -2.59
C TYR A 216 -8.08 2.11 -2.19
N TYR A 217 -8.03 1.28 -1.16
CA TYR A 217 -9.20 0.61 -0.60
C TYR A 217 -10.23 1.62 -0.06
N ILE A 218 -9.78 2.66 0.65
CA ILE A 218 -10.66 3.72 1.16
C ILE A 218 -11.38 4.42 0.01
N ILE A 219 -10.66 4.79 -1.07
CA ILE A 219 -11.27 5.38 -2.26
C ILE A 219 -12.29 4.43 -2.89
N ALA A 220 -11.92 3.16 -3.09
CA ALA A 220 -12.83 2.14 -3.63
C ALA A 220 -14.08 1.96 -2.76
N HIS A 221 -13.92 2.01 -1.43
CA HIS A 221 -15.03 1.91 -0.48
C HIS A 221 -16.00 3.09 -0.61
N TYR A 222 -15.52 4.33 -0.72
CA TYR A 222 -16.40 5.47 -0.92
C TYR A 222 -17.05 5.51 -2.30
N ILE A 223 -16.39 5.01 -3.35
CA ILE A 223 -17.02 4.84 -4.67
C ILE A 223 -18.17 3.82 -4.58
N LYS A 224 -17.97 2.72 -3.83
CA LYS A 224 -19.04 1.76 -3.57
C LYS A 224 -20.20 2.39 -2.78
N LEU A 225 -19.90 3.19 -1.75
CA LEU A 225 -20.92 3.93 -1.00
C LEU A 225 -21.68 4.92 -1.89
N LEU A 226 -20.98 5.58 -2.82
CA LEU A 226 -21.60 6.46 -3.81
C LEU A 226 -22.61 5.69 -4.66
N SER A 227 -22.28 4.47 -5.10
CA SER A 227 -23.22 3.60 -5.83
C SER A 227 -24.47 3.29 -5.01
N LEU A 228 -24.34 2.98 -3.72
CA LEU A 228 -25.51 2.72 -2.86
C LEU A 228 -26.34 3.99 -2.62
N HIS A 229 -25.67 5.15 -2.55
CA HIS A 229 -26.33 6.44 -2.41
C HIS A 229 -27.14 6.82 -3.67
N PHE A 230 -26.73 6.34 -4.85
CA PHE A 230 -27.53 6.40 -6.08
C PHE A 230 -28.73 5.45 -6.04
N ASP A 231 -28.57 4.21 -5.59
CA ASP A 231 -29.65 3.21 -5.56
C ASP A 231 -30.80 3.65 -4.62
N ALA A 232 -30.48 4.28 -3.48
CA ALA A 232 -31.47 4.86 -2.56
C ALA A 232 -32.30 6.03 -3.16
N VAL A 233 -32.00 6.48 -4.38
CA VAL A 233 -32.78 7.49 -5.12
C VAL A 233 -33.92 6.85 -5.91
N GLU A 234 -33.84 5.55 -6.23
CA GLU A 234 -34.81 4.91 -7.13
C GLU A 234 -36.07 4.39 -6.44
N ASP A 235 -36.03 4.11 -5.13
CA ASP A 235 -37.17 3.54 -4.38
C ASP A 235 -38.23 4.58 -3.98
N ASP A 236 -37.91 5.88 -3.98
CA ASP A 236 -38.88 6.94 -3.68
C ASP A 236 -39.66 7.34 -4.95
N GLN A 237 -40.73 6.61 -5.24
CA GLN A 237 -41.75 7.01 -6.23
C GLN A 237 -42.48 8.29 -5.76
N LEU A 238 -42.05 9.48 -6.18
CA LEU A 238 -42.77 10.73 -5.89
C LEU A 238 -42.83 11.72 -7.06
N PRO A 239 -43.89 12.56 -7.14
CA PRO A 239 -44.34 13.26 -8.34
C PRO A 239 -43.52 14.52 -8.70
N ALA A 240 -43.82 15.07 -9.88
CA ALA A 240 -43.09 16.06 -10.71
C ALA A 240 -42.59 17.38 -10.06
N THR A 241 -42.83 17.65 -8.77
CA THR A 241 -42.21 18.77 -8.03
C THR A 241 -40.76 18.47 -7.60
N LEU A 242 -40.24 17.28 -7.91
CA LEU A 242 -38.94 16.73 -7.48
C LEU A 242 -37.76 16.92 -8.44
N ASN A 243 -37.94 17.43 -9.66
CA ASN A 243 -36.82 17.59 -10.62
C ASN A 243 -35.66 18.41 -10.04
N ASN A 244 -35.95 19.52 -9.34
CA ASN A 244 -34.92 20.33 -8.68
C ASN A 244 -34.23 19.62 -7.51
N ARG A 245 -34.85 18.62 -6.88
CA ARG A 245 -34.27 17.87 -5.74
C ARG A 245 -33.44 16.70 -6.22
N ALA A 246 -33.88 16.00 -7.27
CA ALA A 246 -33.11 14.97 -7.95
C ALA A 246 -31.86 15.57 -8.61
N GLU A 247 -31.99 16.73 -9.26
CA GLU A 247 -30.87 17.45 -9.87
C GLU A 247 -29.84 17.91 -8.82
N LYS A 248 -30.29 18.52 -7.71
CA LYS A 248 -29.39 18.88 -6.59
C LYS A 248 -28.68 17.68 -5.97
N LYS A 249 -29.34 16.52 -5.88
CA LYS A 249 -28.74 15.30 -5.33
C LYS A 249 -27.74 14.68 -6.31
N LEU A 250 -28.01 14.77 -7.61
CA LEU A 250 -27.10 14.37 -8.67
C LEU A 250 -25.85 15.27 -8.72
N GLU A 251 -26.02 16.59 -8.61
CA GLU A 251 -24.92 17.55 -8.44
C GLU A 251 -24.08 17.22 -7.20
N GLY A 252 -24.73 16.88 -6.08
CA GLY A 252 -24.07 16.41 -4.86
C GLY A 252 -23.23 15.15 -5.08
N ASN A 253 -23.77 14.17 -5.81
CA ASN A 253 -23.04 12.93 -6.14
C ASN A 253 -21.87 13.18 -7.09
N ALA A 254 -22.04 14.08 -8.08
CA ALA A 254 -20.96 14.50 -8.97
C ALA A 254 -19.86 15.22 -8.20
N LEU A 255 -20.22 16.06 -7.21
CA LEU A 255 -19.26 16.72 -6.31
C LEU A 255 -18.50 15.69 -5.46
N ILE A 256 -19.19 14.71 -4.86
CA ILE A 256 -18.55 13.61 -4.12
C ILE A 256 -17.55 12.88 -5.02
N PHE A 257 -17.95 12.52 -6.23
CA PHE A 257 -17.07 11.86 -7.19
C PHE A 257 -15.86 12.73 -7.56
N ALA A 258 -16.05 14.03 -7.76
CA ALA A 258 -14.95 14.96 -8.04
C ALA A 258 -13.94 15.02 -6.90
N HIS A 259 -14.39 15.02 -5.63
CA HIS A 259 -13.50 14.94 -4.48
C HIS A 259 -12.77 13.59 -4.39
N LEU A 260 -13.41 12.47 -4.73
CA LEU A 260 -12.77 11.15 -4.81
C LEU A 260 -11.71 11.10 -5.92
N CYS A 261 -11.98 11.67 -7.10
CA CYS A 261 -10.98 11.81 -8.16
C CYS A 261 -9.82 12.70 -7.72
N ARG A 262 -10.08 13.80 -7.01
CA ARG A 262 -9.03 14.66 -6.45
C ARG A 262 -8.17 13.89 -5.45
N ALA A 263 -8.78 13.13 -4.54
CA ALA A 263 -8.05 12.29 -3.61
C ALA A 263 -7.17 11.26 -4.35
N SER A 264 -7.72 10.55 -5.34
CA SER A 264 -6.98 9.58 -6.15
C SER A 264 -5.82 10.21 -6.91
N SER A 265 -6.01 11.40 -7.50
CA SER A 265 -4.94 12.14 -8.17
C SER A 265 -3.82 12.53 -7.20
N GLN A 266 -4.15 13.00 -5.99
CA GLN A 266 -3.12 13.29 -4.98
C GLN A 266 -2.36 12.03 -4.54
N LEU A 267 -3.04 10.89 -4.40
CA LEU A 267 -2.37 9.62 -4.10
C LEU A 267 -1.49 9.14 -5.27
N ASN A 268 -1.94 9.31 -6.51
CA ASN A 268 -1.16 8.98 -7.69
C ASN A 268 0.13 9.82 -7.75
N ASP A 269 0.08 11.10 -7.41
CA ASP A 269 1.29 11.94 -7.32
C ASP A 269 2.28 11.46 -6.24
N ILE A 270 1.79 10.86 -5.16
CA ILE A 270 2.62 10.30 -4.08
C ILE A 270 3.22 8.95 -4.51
N PHE A 271 2.40 8.07 -5.06
CA PHE A 271 2.73 6.66 -5.26
C PHE A 271 3.21 6.31 -6.66
N SER A 272 2.98 7.14 -7.69
CA SER A 272 3.33 6.82 -9.09
C SER A 272 4.81 6.45 -9.27
N GLY A 273 5.72 7.27 -8.73
CA GLY A 273 7.16 7.00 -8.73
C GLY A 273 7.52 5.77 -7.91
N PRO A 274 7.17 5.71 -6.61
CA PRO A 274 7.39 4.54 -5.76
C PRO A 274 6.91 3.23 -6.39
N VAL A 275 5.72 3.20 -6.98
CA VAL A 275 5.12 2.01 -7.55
C VAL A 275 5.88 1.54 -8.80
N LEU A 276 6.36 2.46 -9.64
CA LEU A 276 7.25 2.10 -10.75
C LEU A 276 8.50 1.37 -10.22
N PHE A 277 9.18 1.96 -9.24
CA PHE A 277 10.37 1.35 -8.65
C PHE A 277 10.04 0.00 -8.02
N LEU A 278 9.00 -0.10 -7.18
CA LEU A 278 8.58 -1.34 -6.54
C LEU A 278 8.27 -2.44 -7.56
N LEU A 279 7.53 -2.12 -8.63
CA LEU A 279 7.21 -3.08 -9.70
C LEU A 279 8.49 -3.60 -10.37
N THR A 280 9.37 -2.69 -10.80
CA THR A 280 10.63 -3.07 -11.47
C THR A 280 11.53 -3.89 -10.55
N THR A 281 11.74 -3.45 -9.32
CA THR A 281 12.65 -4.12 -8.39
C THR A 281 12.13 -5.48 -7.95
N LYS A 282 10.80 -5.61 -7.75
CA LYS A 282 10.19 -6.90 -7.39
C LYS A 282 10.16 -7.86 -8.56
N PHE A 283 9.90 -7.38 -9.78
CA PHE A 283 10.04 -8.21 -10.98
C PHE A 283 11.46 -8.78 -11.13
N LEU A 284 12.48 -7.92 -11.00
CA LEU A 284 13.88 -8.36 -11.06
C LEU A 284 14.21 -9.35 -9.94
N SER A 285 13.74 -9.10 -8.72
CA SER A 285 13.91 -9.99 -7.57
C SER A 285 13.28 -11.37 -7.82
N ILE A 286 12.08 -11.43 -8.41
CA ILE A 286 11.41 -12.69 -8.75
C ILE A 286 12.21 -13.51 -9.76
N VAL A 287 12.64 -12.88 -10.87
CA VAL A 287 13.45 -13.56 -11.89
C VAL A 287 14.77 -14.06 -11.29
N THR A 288 15.40 -13.21 -10.48
CA THR A 288 16.65 -13.53 -9.76
C THR A 288 16.48 -14.73 -8.85
N CYS A 289 15.49 -14.69 -7.96
CA CYS A 289 15.29 -15.73 -6.96
C CYS A 289 14.86 -17.04 -7.62
N ALA A 290 14.06 -17.00 -8.67
CA ALA A 290 13.70 -18.18 -9.44
C ALA A 290 14.93 -18.83 -10.07
N TYR A 291 15.79 -18.05 -10.72
CA TYR A 291 17.01 -18.56 -11.34
C TYR A 291 17.96 -19.14 -10.28
N ALA A 292 18.25 -18.38 -9.22
CA ALA A 292 19.13 -18.81 -8.13
C ALA A 292 18.62 -20.10 -7.46
N TRP A 293 17.31 -20.20 -7.26
CA TRP A 293 16.70 -21.39 -6.68
C TRP A 293 16.87 -22.62 -7.58
N ILE A 294 16.58 -22.52 -8.88
CA ILE A 294 16.75 -23.64 -9.82
C ILE A 294 18.23 -24.00 -9.98
N PHE A 295 19.11 -23.00 -10.09
CA PHE A 295 20.54 -23.22 -10.22
C PHE A 295 21.10 -23.99 -9.02
N ASN A 296 20.70 -23.62 -7.80
CA ASN A 296 21.10 -24.34 -6.57
C ASN A 296 20.59 -25.79 -6.52
N LEU A 297 19.45 -26.09 -7.16
CA LEU A 297 18.94 -27.47 -7.25
C LEU A 297 19.75 -28.34 -8.22
N ILE A 298 20.39 -27.73 -9.22
CA ILE A 298 21.14 -28.43 -10.27
C ILE A 298 22.62 -28.55 -9.89
N HIS A 299 23.19 -27.50 -9.30
CA HIS A 299 24.60 -27.41 -8.95
C HIS A 299 24.75 -27.28 -7.44
N ALA A 300 25.35 -28.28 -6.80
CA ALA A 300 25.70 -28.20 -5.38
C ALA A 300 26.82 -27.18 -5.17
N ASN A 301 26.56 -26.13 -4.38
CA ASN A 301 27.56 -25.16 -3.99
C ASN A 301 27.32 -24.73 -2.54
N GLU A 302 28.35 -24.84 -1.70
CA GLU A 302 28.26 -24.58 -0.26
C GLU A 302 27.81 -23.15 0.04
N VAL A 303 28.17 -22.16 -0.78
CA VAL A 303 27.74 -20.77 -0.60
C VAL A 303 26.27 -20.60 -0.93
N LEU A 304 25.73 -21.34 -1.90
CA LEU A 304 24.31 -21.26 -2.27
C LEU A 304 23.41 -22.04 -1.32
N ASP A 305 23.93 -23.07 -0.66
CA ASP A 305 23.19 -23.87 0.32
C ASP A 305 22.72 -23.03 1.51
N ASP A 306 23.53 -22.06 1.96
CA ASP A 306 23.15 -21.08 2.99
C ASP A 306 21.95 -20.20 2.58
N PHE A 307 21.71 -20.05 1.28
CA PHE A 307 20.61 -19.25 0.71
C PHE A 307 19.45 -20.12 0.20
N SER A 308 19.54 -21.45 0.35
CA SER A 308 18.58 -22.41 -0.24
C SER A 308 17.12 -22.16 0.14
N LEU A 309 16.85 -21.72 1.37
CA LEU A 309 15.49 -21.37 1.84
C LEU A 309 15.09 -19.93 1.50
N VAL A 310 16.06 -19.06 1.27
CA VAL A 310 15.85 -17.62 1.04
C VAL A 310 15.30 -17.37 -0.34
N PHE A 311 15.85 -18.04 -1.36
CA PHE A 311 15.39 -17.88 -2.75
C PHE A 311 13.90 -18.24 -2.95
N PRO A 312 13.40 -19.44 -2.57
CA PRO A 312 11.98 -19.74 -2.70
C PRO A 312 11.12 -18.81 -1.85
N PHE A 313 11.54 -18.47 -0.63
CA PHE A 313 10.78 -17.54 0.23
C PHE A 313 10.63 -16.16 -0.42
N LEU A 314 11.71 -15.57 -0.92
CA LEU A 314 11.66 -14.28 -1.61
C LEU A 314 10.87 -14.35 -2.92
N PHE A 315 11.00 -15.43 -3.68
CA PHE A 315 10.23 -15.66 -4.89
C PHE A 315 8.71 -15.62 -4.61
N PHE A 316 8.22 -16.40 -3.65
CA PHE A 316 6.79 -16.44 -3.33
C PHE A 316 6.30 -15.13 -2.70
N THR A 317 7.07 -14.57 -1.76
CA THR A 317 6.66 -13.33 -1.09
C THR A 317 6.63 -12.14 -2.04
N ASP A 318 7.59 -12.02 -2.97
CA ASP A 318 7.60 -10.94 -3.95
C ASP A 318 6.47 -11.07 -4.99
N TRP A 319 6.11 -12.29 -5.38
CA TRP A 319 4.90 -12.53 -6.18
C TRP A 319 3.65 -12.06 -5.45
N ILE A 320 3.48 -12.44 -4.18
CA ILE A 320 2.33 -12.02 -3.37
C ILE A 320 2.29 -10.49 -3.26
N ARG A 321 3.43 -9.84 -2.99
CA ARG A 321 3.52 -8.37 -2.93
C ARG A 321 3.12 -7.70 -4.25
N LEU A 322 3.57 -8.22 -5.39
CA LEU A 322 3.15 -7.74 -6.72
C LEU A 322 1.65 -7.91 -6.93
N LEU A 323 1.10 -9.08 -6.61
CA LEU A 323 -0.34 -9.34 -6.75
C LEU A 323 -1.18 -8.41 -5.87
N ILE A 324 -0.76 -8.17 -4.62
CA ILE A 324 -1.41 -7.21 -3.73
C ILE A 324 -1.36 -5.80 -4.35
N LEU A 325 -0.22 -5.38 -4.88
CA LEU A 325 -0.06 -4.06 -5.48
C LEU A 325 -0.93 -3.87 -6.72
N LEU A 326 -0.92 -4.84 -7.64
CA LEU A 326 -1.71 -4.79 -8.88
C LEU A 326 -3.21 -4.89 -8.62
N SER A 327 -3.63 -5.76 -7.69
CA SER A 327 -5.06 -5.86 -7.31
C SER A 327 -5.55 -4.60 -6.61
N THR A 328 -4.73 -4.01 -5.73
CA THR A 328 -5.02 -2.74 -5.05
C THR A 328 -5.22 -1.60 -6.03
N ALA A 329 -4.32 -1.47 -7.01
CA ALA A 329 -4.37 -0.41 -8.01
C ALA A 329 -5.66 -0.46 -8.86
N ASP A 330 -6.18 -1.67 -9.09
CA ASP A 330 -7.40 -1.89 -9.87
C ASP A 330 -8.70 -1.67 -9.06
N MET A 331 -8.65 -1.68 -7.71
CA MET A 331 -9.86 -1.63 -6.88
C MET A 331 -10.76 -0.42 -7.17
N PRO A 332 -10.27 0.84 -7.20
CA PRO A 332 -11.14 1.97 -7.50
C PRO A 332 -11.68 1.94 -8.91
N ALA A 333 -10.87 1.59 -9.90
CA ALA A 333 -11.29 1.51 -11.29
C ALA A 333 -12.40 0.47 -11.48
N HIS A 334 -12.27 -0.68 -10.82
CA HIS A 334 -13.31 -1.71 -10.80
C HIS A 334 -14.62 -1.20 -10.17
N GLN A 335 -14.55 -0.46 -9.05
CA GLN A 335 -15.75 0.13 -8.44
C GLN A 335 -16.38 1.24 -9.31
N VAL A 336 -15.57 2.04 -10.01
CA VAL A 336 -16.08 3.03 -10.98
C VAL A 336 -16.79 2.35 -12.14
N ARG A 337 -16.24 1.24 -12.64
CA ARG A 337 -16.88 0.45 -13.69
C ARG A 337 -18.24 -0.07 -13.26
N LEU A 338 -18.33 -0.67 -12.07
CA LEU A 338 -19.60 -1.14 -11.50
C LEU A 338 -20.60 0.01 -11.29
N LEU A 339 -20.13 1.16 -10.78
CA LEU A 339 -20.95 2.36 -10.64
C LEU A 339 -21.52 2.79 -12.00
N ARG A 340 -20.68 2.83 -13.04
CA ARG A 340 -21.08 3.19 -14.40
C ARG A 340 -22.08 2.20 -14.97
N GLU A 341 -21.81 0.90 -14.86
CA GLU A 341 -22.71 -0.17 -15.33
C GLU A 341 -24.10 -0.05 -14.67
N ARG A 342 -24.13 0.15 -13.34
CA ARG A 342 -25.38 0.40 -12.61
C ARG A 342 -26.10 1.64 -13.09
N LEU A 343 -25.40 2.77 -13.21
CA LEU A 343 -26.00 4.01 -13.66
C LEU A 343 -26.56 3.86 -15.08
N THR A 344 -25.83 3.20 -15.99
CA THR A 344 -26.34 2.93 -17.35
C THR A 344 -27.57 2.02 -17.35
N SER A 345 -27.62 0.99 -16.50
CA SER A 345 -28.80 0.11 -16.39
C SER A 345 -30.04 0.83 -15.85
N ALA A 346 -29.88 1.70 -14.84
CA ALA A 346 -30.95 2.55 -14.31
C ALA A 346 -31.43 3.57 -15.36
N THR A 347 -30.53 4.03 -16.22
CA THR A 347 -30.86 4.96 -17.31
C THR A 347 -31.64 4.27 -18.44
N HIS A 348 -31.29 3.02 -18.78
CA HIS A 348 -31.96 2.27 -19.84
C HIS A 348 -33.42 1.91 -19.52
N SER A 349 -33.76 1.71 -18.24
CA SER A 349 -35.16 1.45 -17.82
C SER A 349 -36.05 2.71 -17.89
N LYS A 350 -35.46 3.92 -17.88
CA LYS A 350 -36.16 5.22 -17.87
C LYS A 350 -35.79 6.12 -19.08
N PHE A 351 -35.43 5.51 -20.21
CA PHE A 351 -34.80 6.15 -21.37
C PHE A 351 -35.55 7.38 -21.96
N ALA A 352 -36.85 7.53 -21.69
CA ALA A 352 -37.65 8.68 -22.12
C ALA A 352 -37.45 9.96 -21.27
N GLN A 353 -36.77 9.89 -20.12
CA GLN A 353 -36.56 11.01 -19.17
C GLN A 353 -35.07 11.21 -18.82
N LEU A 354 -34.17 10.93 -19.76
CA LEU A 354 -32.75 11.24 -19.61
C LEU A 354 -32.56 12.76 -19.53
N THR A 355 -32.32 13.29 -18.33
CA THR A 355 -31.96 14.70 -18.15
C THR A 355 -30.51 14.92 -18.59
N ASP A 356 -30.21 16.09 -19.18
CA ASP A 356 -28.84 16.47 -19.58
C ASP A 356 -27.84 16.35 -18.42
N SER A 357 -28.29 16.61 -17.20
CA SER A 357 -27.52 16.45 -15.97
C SER A 357 -27.06 15.01 -15.70
N MET A 358 -27.86 14.00 -16.08
CA MET A 358 -27.52 12.57 -15.91
C MET A 358 -26.48 12.13 -16.95
N VAL A 359 -26.59 12.64 -18.19
CA VAL A 359 -25.58 12.44 -19.25
C VAL A 359 -24.25 13.07 -18.86
N ILE A 360 -24.27 14.30 -18.35
CA ILE A 360 -23.06 14.99 -17.87
C ILE A 360 -22.41 14.20 -16.72
N THR A 361 -23.21 13.65 -15.80
CA THR A 361 -22.68 12.85 -14.69
C THR A 361 -22.05 11.53 -15.19
N LEU A 362 -22.68 10.85 -16.15
CA LEU A 362 -22.10 9.67 -16.81
C LEU A 362 -20.77 9.97 -17.50
N LEU A 363 -20.68 11.13 -18.17
CA LEU A 363 -19.46 11.58 -18.83
C LEU A 363 -18.36 11.94 -17.83
N GLN A 364 -18.71 12.39 -16.63
CA GLN A 364 -17.75 12.72 -15.57
C GLN A 364 -17.20 11.47 -14.88
N ILE A 365 -17.95 10.38 -14.83
CA ILE A 365 -17.54 9.09 -14.26
C ILE A 365 -16.64 8.35 -15.25
N ASN A 366 -15.36 8.72 -15.26
CA ASN A 366 -14.32 8.03 -16.03
C ASN A 366 -13.38 7.24 -15.10
N GLU A 367 -13.16 5.95 -15.43
CA GLU A 367 -12.22 5.07 -14.74
C GLU A 367 -10.79 5.62 -14.75
N ASP A 368 -10.37 6.25 -15.86
CA ASP A 368 -8.99 6.75 -16.00
C ASP A 368 -8.62 7.81 -14.96
N ARG A 369 -9.62 8.48 -14.36
CA ARG A 369 -9.39 9.50 -13.32
C ARG A 369 -9.02 8.92 -11.97
N VAL A 370 -9.27 7.63 -11.76
CA VAL A 370 -8.99 6.95 -10.47
C VAL A 370 -7.92 5.88 -10.60
N ARG A 371 -7.44 5.57 -11.81
CA ARG A 371 -6.39 4.58 -12.04
C ARG A 371 -5.03 5.10 -11.58
N LEU A 372 -4.28 4.23 -10.93
CA LEU A 372 -2.89 4.47 -10.57
C LEU A 372 -2.00 4.32 -11.80
N SER A 373 -1.15 5.30 -12.07
CA SER A 373 -0.16 5.24 -13.16
C SER A 373 1.25 5.17 -12.59
N ALA A 374 2.09 4.31 -13.16
CA ALA A 374 3.50 4.20 -12.82
C ALA A 374 4.30 5.30 -13.53
N ALA A 375 4.45 6.45 -12.84
CA ALA A 375 5.12 7.65 -13.33
C ALA A 375 4.70 8.13 -14.75
N GLY A 376 3.46 7.88 -15.15
CA GLY A 376 2.94 8.22 -16.48
C GLY A 376 3.33 7.25 -17.61
N LEU A 377 4.10 6.19 -17.33
CA LEU A 377 4.54 5.24 -18.35
C LEU A 377 3.43 4.24 -18.73
N PHE A 378 2.75 3.69 -17.73
CA PHE A 378 1.66 2.73 -17.93
C PHE A 378 0.67 2.77 -16.76
N GLN A 379 -0.53 2.23 -16.98
CA GLN A 379 -1.55 2.06 -15.95
C GLN A 379 -1.23 0.81 -15.12
N VAL A 380 -1.27 0.92 -13.81
CA VAL A 380 -1.00 -0.19 -12.89
C VAL A 380 -2.30 -0.93 -12.61
N GLY A 381 -2.34 -2.23 -12.87
CA GLY A 381 -3.51 -3.04 -12.58
C GLY A 381 -3.32 -4.51 -12.91
N VAL A 382 -4.36 -5.30 -12.65
CA VAL A 382 -4.39 -6.77 -12.81
C VAL A 382 -4.07 -7.22 -14.24
N HIS A 383 -4.34 -6.37 -15.23
CA HIS A 383 -4.00 -6.63 -16.64
C HIS A 383 -2.51 -6.84 -16.91
N LEU A 384 -1.61 -6.40 -16.01
CA LEU A 384 -0.17 -6.64 -16.12
C LEU A 384 0.26 -8.05 -15.71
N ILE A 385 -0.57 -8.81 -15.00
CA ILE A 385 -0.21 -10.12 -14.45
C ILE A 385 0.21 -11.12 -15.55
N PRO A 386 -0.56 -11.32 -16.64
CA PRO A 386 -0.17 -12.27 -17.68
C PRO A 386 1.15 -11.88 -18.35
N SER A 387 1.38 -10.58 -18.57
CA SER A 387 2.63 -10.07 -19.16
C SER A 387 3.83 -10.29 -18.24
N LEU A 388 3.67 -10.08 -16.92
CA LEU A 388 4.71 -10.35 -15.94
C LEU A 388 5.04 -11.84 -15.85
N ILE A 389 4.02 -12.71 -15.80
CA ILE A 389 4.22 -14.17 -15.79
C ILE A 389 4.96 -14.62 -17.06
N GLY A 390 4.49 -14.16 -18.23
CA GLY A 390 5.13 -14.45 -19.51
C GLY A 390 6.60 -14.02 -19.53
N ALA A 391 6.88 -12.80 -19.08
CA ALA A 391 8.24 -12.29 -19.01
C ALA A 391 9.13 -13.10 -18.05
N VAL A 392 8.65 -13.44 -16.85
CA VAL A 392 9.41 -14.29 -15.91
C VAL A 392 9.73 -15.64 -16.54
N VAL A 393 8.74 -16.31 -17.16
CA VAL A 393 8.95 -17.60 -17.82
C VAL A 393 9.97 -17.48 -18.96
N THR A 394 9.85 -16.45 -19.81
CA THR A 394 10.79 -16.22 -20.92
C THR A 394 12.22 -16.00 -20.40
N TYR A 395 12.42 -15.13 -19.40
CA TYR A 395 13.75 -14.90 -18.84
C TYR A 395 14.31 -16.15 -18.16
N MET A 396 13.48 -16.91 -17.45
CA MET A 396 13.90 -18.17 -16.85
C MET A 396 14.38 -19.18 -17.89
N VAL A 397 13.67 -19.33 -19.01
CA VAL A 397 14.10 -20.21 -20.12
C VAL A 397 15.43 -19.74 -20.70
N ILE A 398 15.59 -18.43 -20.95
CA ILE A 398 16.83 -17.87 -21.50
C ILE A 398 18.00 -18.09 -20.54
N LEU A 399 17.79 -17.87 -19.25
CA LEU A 399 18.83 -17.99 -18.23
C LEU A 399 19.25 -19.44 -17.97
N LEU A 400 18.36 -20.41 -18.17
CA LEU A 400 18.67 -21.84 -18.00
C LEU A 400 19.34 -22.46 -19.24
N GLN A 401 19.24 -21.83 -20.40
CA GLN A 401 19.86 -22.30 -21.65
C GLN A 401 21.31 -21.86 -21.81
N ASN A 402 21.73 -20.82 -21.08
CA ASN A 402 23.11 -20.33 -21.02
C ASN A 402 23.82 -20.88 -19.78
#